data_AF-A0A381N5L3-F1
#
_entry.id   AF-A0A381N5L3-F1
#
_cell.length_a   1.000
_cell.length_b   1.000
_cell.length_c   1.000
_cell.angle_alpha   90.00
_cell.angle_beta   90.00
_cell.angle_gamma   90.00
#
_symmetry.space_group_name_H-M   'P 1'
#
loop_
_entity.id
_entity.type
_entity.pdbx_description
1 polymer ?
#
loop_
_entity_poly.entity_id
_entity_poly.type
_entity_poly.pdbx_seq_one_letter_code
_entity_poly.pdbx_strand_id
1 'polypeptide(L)'
;MNGQPVHVSDEHEHLLAALRDELTVISPKDGCAPSGQCGSCTVLVGNKARVACQTSLERATDEDITTLEGFDSAELQRYCEAFAVHGALQCGFCIPGIIVR
;
A
#
# COMPACT_ATOMS: atom_id res chain seq x y z
N MET A 1 1.10 3.71 11.37
CA MET A 1 1.49 3.76 9.94
C MET A 1 2.97 4.07 9.80
N ASN A 2 3.74 3.22 9.13
CA ASN A 2 5.19 3.39 8.91
C ASN A 2 5.96 3.76 10.20
N GLY A 3 5.62 3.10 11.31
CA GLY A 3 6.22 3.35 12.63
C GLY A 3 5.73 4.60 13.36
N GLN A 4 4.75 5.35 12.84
CA GLN A 4 4.16 6.52 13.50
C GLN A 4 2.66 6.31 13.79
N PRO A 5 2.15 6.70 14.97
CA PRO A 5 0.72 6.67 15.24
C PRO A 5 0.01 7.69 14.35
N VAL A 6 -1.14 7.30 13.79
CA VAL A 6 -2.00 8.16 12.98
C VAL A 6 -3.44 7.93 13.39
N HIS A 7 -4.25 8.98 13.31
CA HIS A 7 -5.70 8.92 13.46
C HIS A 7 -6.34 9.29 12.14
N VAL A 8 -7.42 8.60 11.79
CA VAL A 8 -8.22 8.88 10.59
C VAL A 8 -9.70 8.95 10.97
N SER A 9 -10.50 9.60 10.13
CA SER A 9 -11.96 9.58 10.25
C SER A 9 -12.52 8.15 10.04
N ASP A 10 -13.60 7.81 10.75
CA ASP A 10 -14.33 6.55 10.56
C ASP A 10 -15.25 6.59 9.30
N GLU A 11 -15.24 7.69 8.55
CA GLU A 11 -16.09 7.91 7.37
C GLU A 11 -15.60 7.20 6.10
N HIS A 12 -14.38 6.64 6.11
CA HIS A 12 -13.84 5.97 4.93
C HIS A 12 -14.35 4.54 4.78
N GLU A 13 -14.79 4.20 3.56
CA GLU A 13 -15.33 2.87 3.24
C GLU A 13 -14.34 1.72 3.41
N HIS A 14 -13.04 2.00 3.24
CA HIS A 14 -11.96 1.03 3.33
C HIS A 14 -10.60 1.72 3.54
N LEU A 15 -9.60 0.95 3.97
CA LEU A 15 -8.25 1.42 4.28
C LEU A 15 -7.61 2.20 3.12
N LEU A 16 -7.87 1.83 1.86
CA LEU A 16 -7.32 2.56 0.71
C LEU A 16 -7.79 4.02 0.65
N ALA A 17 -9.05 4.29 0.99
CA ALA A 17 -9.62 5.63 0.95
C ALA A 17 -9.02 6.48 2.08
N ALA A 18 -8.94 5.95 3.30
CA ALA A 18 -8.28 6.64 4.41
C ALA A 18 -6.81 6.98 4.10
N LEU A 19 -6.06 6.03 3.51
CA LEU A 19 -4.67 6.25 3.12
C LEU A 19 -4.53 7.36 2.08
N ARG A 20 -5.36 7.37 1.04
CA ARG A 20 -5.19 8.28 -0.10
C ARG A 20 -5.85 9.63 0.10
N ASP A 21 -7.06 9.66 0.65
CA ASP A 21 -7.92 10.83 0.64
C ASP A 21 -7.72 11.69 1.89
N GLU A 22 -7.41 11.08 3.03
CA GLU A 22 -7.13 11.79 4.28
C GLU A 22 -5.62 11.88 4.58
N LEU A 23 -4.90 10.75 4.49
CA LEU A 23 -3.47 10.71 4.81
C LEU A 23 -2.57 11.09 3.63
N THR A 24 -3.13 11.29 2.43
CA THR A 24 -2.38 11.63 1.19
C THR A 24 -1.24 10.65 0.83
N VAL A 25 -1.32 9.40 1.30
CA VAL A 25 -0.38 8.33 0.96
C VAL A 25 -0.81 7.68 -0.36
N ILE A 26 -0.12 8.07 -1.43
CA ILE A 26 -0.52 7.73 -2.79
C ILE A 26 0.21 6.52 -3.38
N SER A 27 1.16 5.89 -2.68
CA SER A 27 1.85 4.69 -3.19
C SER A 27 0.89 3.52 -3.43
N PRO A 28 -0.08 3.19 -2.55
CA PRO A 28 -1.10 2.19 -2.85
C PRO A 28 -2.04 2.79 -3.90
N LYS A 29 -2.16 2.13 -5.05
CA LYS A 29 -2.92 2.66 -6.18
C LYS A 29 -4.34 2.12 -6.22
N ASP A 30 -5.29 3.00 -6.46
CA ASP A 30 -6.62 2.58 -6.89
C ASP A 30 -6.60 2.25 -8.38
N GLY A 31 -6.59 0.95 -8.69
CA GLY A 31 -6.75 0.45 -10.06
C GLY A 31 -8.08 -0.25 -10.31
N CYS A 32 -8.81 -0.65 -9.26
CA CYS A 32 -10.05 -1.42 -9.40
C CYS A 32 -10.92 -1.37 -8.14
N ALA A 33 -10.69 -0.46 -7.20
CA ALA A 33 -11.47 -0.40 -5.98
C ALA A 33 -12.98 -0.31 -6.29
N PRO A 34 -13.84 -0.90 -5.44
CA PRO A 34 -13.50 -1.72 -4.28
C PRO A 34 -13.25 -3.20 -4.62
N SER A 35 -13.27 -3.64 -5.89
CA SER A 35 -13.33 -5.08 -6.26
C SER A 35 -12.16 -5.98 -5.82
N GLY A 36 -11.02 -5.39 -5.45
CA GLY A 36 -9.83 -6.11 -4.94
C GLY A 36 -9.08 -7.00 -5.94
N GLN A 37 -9.38 -6.91 -7.24
CA GLN A 37 -8.84 -7.82 -8.26
C GLN A 37 -7.39 -7.52 -8.68
N CYS A 38 -7.00 -6.23 -8.79
CA CYS A 38 -5.70 -5.87 -9.36
C CYS A 38 -4.53 -5.97 -8.38
N GLY A 39 -4.77 -5.84 -7.07
CA GLY A 39 -3.72 -5.83 -6.05
C GLY A 39 -2.81 -4.59 -6.04
N SER A 40 -3.04 -3.57 -6.88
CA SER A 40 -2.19 -2.37 -6.93
C SER A 40 -2.22 -1.52 -5.65
N CYS A 41 -3.22 -1.73 -4.79
CA CYS A 41 -3.36 -1.10 -3.48
C CYS A 41 -2.83 -1.97 -2.32
N THR A 42 -1.96 -2.94 -2.59
CA THR A 42 -1.43 -3.83 -1.53
C THR A 42 -0.58 -3.04 -0.54
N VAL A 43 -0.84 -3.24 0.75
CA VAL A 43 -0.06 -2.73 1.90
C VAL A 43 0.18 -3.88 2.88
N LEU A 44 1.12 -3.72 3.82
CA LEU A 44 1.20 -4.63 4.97
C LEU A 44 0.27 -4.13 6.07
N VAL A 45 -0.53 -5.05 6.62
CA VAL A 45 -1.29 -4.85 7.85
C VAL A 45 -0.72 -5.83 8.87
N GLY A 46 -0.05 -5.29 9.89
CA GLY A 46 0.93 -6.02 10.68
C GLY A 46 2.07 -6.50 9.76
N ASN A 47 2.22 -7.83 9.65
CA ASN A 47 3.22 -8.46 8.78
C ASN A 47 2.60 -9.24 7.61
N LYS A 48 1.38 -8.90 7.20
CA LYS A 48 0.66 -9.62 6.13
C LYS A 48 0.28 -8.67 5.01
N ALA A 49 0.64 -9.04 3.77
CA ALA A 49 0.17 -8.36 2.58
C ALA A 49 -1.36 -8.44 2.46
N ARG A 50 -2.02 -7.28 2.39
CA ARG A 50 -3.47 -7.14 2.27
C ARG A 50 -3.82 -6.13 1.19
N VAL A 51 -4.93 -6.39 0.49
CA VAL A 51 -5.50 -5.48 -0.49
C VAL A 51 -6.26 -4.39 0.26
N ALA A 52 -5.78 -3.14 0.22
CA ALA A 52 -6.30 -2.07 1.06
C ALA A 52 -7.76 -1.70 0.74
N CYS A 53 -8.21 -1.80 -0.52
CA CYS A 53 -9.62 -1.52 -0.88
C CYS A 53 -10.60 -2.63 -0.45
N GLN A 54 -10.10 -3.73 0.11
CA GLN A 54 -10.90 -4.81 0.69
C GLN A 54 -10.66 -4.96 2.20
N THR A 55 -9.91 -4.03 2.80
CA THR A 55 -9.62 -4.01 4.23
C THR A 55 -10.44 -2.91 4.90
N SER A 56 -11.33 -3.28 5.81
CA SER A 56 -12.09 -2.31 6.60
C SER A 56 -11.18 -1.58 7.59
N LEU A 57 -11.58 -0.38 8.02
CA LEU A 57 -10.86 0.37 9.06
C LEU A 57 -10.78 -0.40 10.37
N GLU A 58 -11.86 -1.06 10.78
CA GLU A 58 -11.89 -1.91 11.98
C GLU A 58 -10.78 -2.99 11.99
N ARG A 59 -10.47 -3.56 10.81
CA ARG A 59 -9.40 -4.56 10.67
C ARG A 59 -8.00 -3.96 10.65
N ALA A 60 -7.89 -2.65 10.43
CA ALA A 60 -6.65 -1.90 10.40
C ALA A 60 -6.39 -1.14 11.72
N THR A 61 -7.42 -0.95 12.54
CA THR A 61 -7.31 -0.37 13.88
C THR A 61 -6.34 -1.17 14.74
N ASP A 62 -5.47 -0.46 15.44
CA ASP A 62 -4.41 -1.01 16.31
C ASP A 62 -3.41 -1.95 15.60
N GLU A 63 -3.40 -2.00 14.27
CA GLU A 63 -2.44 -2.75 13.46
C GLU A 63 -1.33 -1.85 12.90
N ASP A 64 -0.14 -2.44 12.72
CA ASP A 64 0.97 -1.76 12.05
C ASP A 64 0.76 -1.72 10.54
N ILE A 65 0.28 -0.59 10.03
CA ILE A 65 0.17 -0.36 8.58
C ILE A 65 1.51 0.06 8.00
N THR A 66 2.06 -0.73 7.08
CA THR A 66 3.27 -0.39 6.33
C THR A 66 2.96 -0.23 4.84
N THR A 67 3.15 0.97 4.32
CA THR A 67 3.06 1.30 2.89
C THR A 67 4.46 1.26 2.27
N LEU A 68 4.58 1.50 0.96
CA LEU A 68 5.88 1.51 0.27
C LEU A 68 6.87 2.50 0.92
N GLU A 69 6.36 3.64 1.41
CA GLU A 69 7.12 4.68 2.09
C GLU A 69 7.75 4.22 3.42
N GLY A 70 7.29 3.11 4.00
CA GLY A 70 7.81 2.54 5.24
C GLY A 70 8.96 1.53 5.03
N PHE A 71 9.29 1.19 3.79
CA PHE A 71 10.35 0.22 3.49
C PHE A 71 11.75 0.85 3.65
N ASP A 72 12.74 0.02 3.97
CA ASP A 72 14.13 0.46 4.02
C ASP A 72 14.58 0.97 2.64
N SER A 73 15.30 2.10 2.63
CA SER A 73 15.71 2.75 1.38
C SER A 73 16.71 1.91 0.57
N ALA A 74 17.60 1.16 1.23
CA ALA A 74 18.53 0.28 0.53
C ALA A 74 17.81 -0.95 -0.03
N GLU A 75 16.75 -1.42 0.64
CA GLU A 75 15.86 -2.46 0.11
C GLU A 75 15.09 -1.99 -1.13
N LEU A 76 14.47 -0.81 -1.07
CA LEU A 76 13.78 -0.22 -2.21
C LEU A 76 14.72 -0.02 -3.40
N GLN A 77 15.96 0.42 -3.16
CA GLN A 77 16.96 0.56 -4.22
C GLN A 77 17.26 -0.78 -4.90
N ARG A 78 17.38 -1.88 -4.15
CA ARG A 78 17.58 -3.23 -4.72
C ARG A 78 16.39 -3.66 -5.58
N TYR A 79 15.16 -3.39 -5.14
CA TYR A 79 13.97 -3.69 -5.95
C TYR A 79 13.95 -2.86 -7.24
N CYS A 80 14.22 -1.55 -7.16
CA CYS A 80 14.29 -0.68 -8.33
C CYS A 80 15.31 -1.17 -9.37
N GLU A 81 16.52 -1.53 -8.93
CA GLU A 81 17.56 -2.08 -9.80
C GLU A 81 17.14 -3.40 -10.44
N ALA A 82 16.62 -4.34 -9.65
CA ALA A 82 16.15 -5.63 -10.17
C ALA A 82 15.04 -5.44 -11.21
N PHE A 83 14.06 -4.59 -10.94
CA PHE A 83 12.96 -4.35 -11.86
C PHE A 83 13.44 -3.70 -13.16
N ALA A 84 14.38 -2.75 -13.08
CA ALA A 84 14.95 -2.11 -14.26
C ALA A 84 15.76 -3.08 -15.12
N VAL A 85 16.64 -3.88 -14.50
CA VAL A 85 17.51 -4.85 -15.20
C VAL A 85 16.69 -5.93 -15.90
N HIS A 86 15.59 -6.37 -15.30
CA HIS A 86 14.74 -7.43 -15.86
C HIS A 86 13.58 -6.91 -16.72
N GLY A 87 13.47 -5.61 -16.94
CA GLY A 87 12.34 -5.03 -17.70
C GLY A 87 10.98 -5.28 -17.05
N ALA A 88 10.94 -5.43 -15.73
CA ALA A 88 9.75 -5.74 -14.94
C ALA A 88 8.88 -4.51 -14.63
N LEU A 89 9.11 -3.39 -15.31
CA LEU A 89 8.31 -2.18 -15.19
C LEU A 89 8.04 -1.58 -16.58
N GLN A 90 6.83 -1.04 -16.75
CA GLN A 90 6.43 -0.25 -17.92
C GLN A 90 5.90 1.10 -17.45
N CYS A 91 4.58 1.24 -17.26
CA CYS A 91 3.98 2.47 -16.74
C CYS A 91 4.24 2.72 -15.24
N GLY A 92 4.70 1.70 -14.51
CA GLY A 92 5.02 1.79 -13.09
C GLY A 92 3.81 1.70 -12.14
N PHE A 93 2.57 1.73 -12.64
CA PHE A 93 1.37 1.88 -11.80
C PHE A 93 1.18 0.75 -10.79
N CYS A 94 1.39 -0.51 -11.19
CA CYS A 94 1.22 -1.66 -10.31
C CYS A 94 2.43 -1.94 -9.40
N ILE A 95 3.57 -1.30 -9.66
CA ILE A 95 4.85 -1.64 -9.02
C ILE A 95 4.82 -1.48 -7.50
N PRO A 96 4.24 -0.41 -6.91
CA PRO A 96 4.12 -0.30 -5.46
C PRO A 96 3.42 -1.51 -4.83
N GLY A 97 2.30 -1.95 -5.40
CA GLY A 97 1.55 -3.10 -4.90
C GLY A 97 2.28 -4.44 -5.11
N ILE A 98 3.15 -4.55 -6.12
CA ILE A 98 4.00 -5.74 -6.33
C ILE A 98 5.14 -5.78 -5.31
N ILE A 99 5.80 -4.64 -5.04
CA ILE A 99 6.91 -4.57 -4.07
C ILE A 99 6.45 -4.96 -2.67
N VAL A 100 5.23 -4.56 -2.27
CA VAL A 100 4.70 -4.83 -0.93
C VAL A 100 4.16 -6.27 -0.77
N ARG A 101 4.15 -7.08 -1.85
CA ARG A 101 3.51 -8.41 -1.87
C ARG A 101 4.44 -9.54 -1.43
#